data_AF-A0A2D7AQF7-F1
#
_entry.id   AF-A0A2D7AQF7-F1
#
_cell.length_a   1.000
_cell.length_b   1.000
_cell.length_c   1.000
_cell.angle_alpha   90.00
_cell.angle_beta   90.00
_cell.angle_gamma   90.00
#
_symmetry.space_group_name_H-M   'P 1'
#
loop_
_entity.id
_entity.type
_entity.pdbx_description
1 polymer ?
#
loop_
_entity_poly.entity_id
_entity_poly.type
_entity_poly.pdbx_seq_one_letter_code
_entity_poly.pdbx_strand_id
1 'polypeptide(L)'
;MKKLNELMIENQEFQDKELEDLLDLRNEILEITEEFEKLYTTYDVIDEGLIKRLNLQKLFQRSKKAAIRMKRLMANPAHKQKIARSKKRMKSTAQLLVKATKAARNKIKDKFFPQWREAGRQALAKINQLVTVKHGAKIAKMAKRDLPKVKVKARQDAKRARELGANPNA
;
A
#
# COMPACT_ATOMS: atom_id res chain seq x y z
N MET A 1 57.50 -63.89 -8.71
CA MET A 1 57.24 -62.83 -7.70
C MET A 1 57.34 -61.42 -8.29
N LYS A 2 58.45 -60.99 -8.92
CA LYS A 2 58.55 -59.61 -9.51
C LYS A 2 57.47 -59.25 -10.53
N LYS A 3 57.23 -60.12 -11.53
CA LYS A 3 56.25 -59.89 -12.61
C LYS A 3 54.79 -59.80 -12.15
N LEU A 4 54.49 -60.40 -11.00
CA LEU A 4 53.15 -60.35 -10.39
C LEU A 4 52.94 -59.03 -9.63
N ASN A 5 54.00 -58.48 -9.02
CA ASN A 5 53.95 -57.15 -8.41
C ASN A 5 53.86 -56.04 -9.46
N GLU A 6 54.55 -56.15 -10.61
CA GLU A 6 54.43 -55.17 -11.70
C GLU A 6 53.00 -55.13 -12.29
N LEU A 7 52.38 -56.28 -12.54
CA LEU A 7 50.98 -56.36 -12.99
C LEU A 7 49.97 -55.86 -11.95
N MET A 8 50.28 -55.99 -10.65
CA MET A 8 49.45 -55.43 -9.58
C MET A 8 49.57 -53.90 -9.56
N ILE A 9 50.78 -53.35 -9.75
CA ILE A 9 51.02 -51.90 -9.81
C ILE A 9 50.36 -51.28 -11.05
N GLU A 10 50.50 -51.88 -12.24
CA GLU A 10 49.83 -51.40 -13.47
C GLU A 10 48.31 -51.41 -13.35
N ASN A 11 47.73 -52.44 -12.72
CA ASN A 11 46.28 -52.47 -12.46
C ASN A 11 45.85 -51.39 -11.45
N GLN A 12 46.71 -51.07 -10.49
CA GLN A 12 46.43 -50.06 -9.47
C GLN A 12 46.54 -48.65 -10.05
N GLU A 13 47.54 -48.39 -10.89
CA GLU A 13 47.66 -47.14 -11.67
C GLU A 13 46.52 -46.98 -12.69
N PHE A 14 46.04 -48.07 -13.29
CA PHE A 14 44.87 -48.04 -14.17
C PHE A 14 43.59 -47.69 -13.42
N GLN A 15 43.38 -48.28 -12.24
CA GLN A 15 42.25 -47.96 -11.36
C GLN A 15 42.30 -46.53 -10.82
N ASP A 16 43.48 -46.03 -10.48
CA ASP A 16 43.66 -44.65 -10.01
C ASP A 16 43.36 -43.63 -11.11
N LYS A 17 43.69 -43.94 -12.37
CA LYS A 17 43.40 -43.09 -13.52
C LYS A 17 41.91 -43.06 -13.89
N GLU A 18 41.23 -44.21 -13.86
CA GLU A 18 39.77 -44.25 -14.00
C GLU A 18 39.07 -43.47 -12.88
N LEU A 19 39.61 -43.52 -11.66
CA LEU A 19 39.08 -42.78 -10.53
C LEU A 19 39.26 -41.26 -10.71
N GLU A 20 40.38 -40.82 -11.26
CA GLU A 20 40.67 -39.41 -11.57
C GLU A 20 39.73 -38.87 -12.66
N ASP A 21 39.54 -39.62 -13.75
CA ASP A 21 38.59 -39.27 -14.82
C ASP A 21 37.13 -39.18 -14.29
N LEU A 22 36.74 -40.08 -13.38
CA LEU A 22 35.41 -40.04 -12.74
C LEU A 22 35.24 -38.86 -11.78
N LEU A 23 36.32 -38.43 -11.11
CA LEU A 23 36.32 -37.26 -10.24
C LEU A 23 36.17 -35.96 -11.05
N ASP A 24 36.82 -35.87 -12.20
CA ASP A 24 36.69 -34.73 -13.11
C ASP A 24 35.27 -34.63 -13.68
N LEU A 25 34.71 -35.75 -14.15
CA LEU A 25 33.30 -35.84 -14.57
C LEU A 25 32.34 -35.44 -13.45
N ARG A 26 32.59 -35.86 -12.21
CA ARG A 26 31.78 -35.47 -11.05
C ARG A 26 31.86 -33.97 -10.80
N ASN A 27 33.02 -33.36 -10.95
CA ASN A 27 33.21 -31.92 -10.74
C ASN A 27 32.53 -31.11 -11.85
N GLU A 28 32.62 -31.53 -13.11
CA GLU A 28 31.86 -30.92 -14.21
C GLU A 28 30.34 -31.02 -13.98
N ILE A 29 29.85 -32.19 -13.54
CA ILE A 29 28.42 -32.37 -13.22
C ILE A 29 28.01 -31.44 -12.07
N LEU A 30 28.85 -31.28 -11.05
CA LEU A 30 28.61 -30.37 -9.93
C LEU A 30 28.52 -28.91 -10.39
N GLU A 31 29.47 -28.47 -11.20
CA GLU A 31 29.47 -27.11 -11.77
C GLU A 31 28.21 -26.85 -12.61
N ILE A 32 27.84 -27.81 -13.46
CA ILE A 32 26.62 -27.74 -14.26
C ILE A 32 25.39 -27.64 -13.35
N THR A 33 25.31 -28.45 -12.28
CA THR A 33 24.16 -28.39 -11.36
C THR A 33 24.06 -27.06 -10.61
N GLU A 34 25.20 -26.48 -10.20
CA GLU A 34 25.23 -25.16 -9.58
C GLU A 34 24.81 -24.04 -10.56
N GLU A 35 25.23 -24.14 -11.83
CA GLU A 35 24.81 -23.21 -12.87
C GLU A 35 23.30 -23.31 -13.12
N PHE A 36 22.75 -24.53 -13.16
CA PHE A 36 21.30 -24.74 -13.25
C PHE A 36 20.55 -24.08 -12.09
N GLU A 37 21.01 -24.24 -10.85
CA GLU A 37 20.37 -23.60 -9.68
C GLU A 37 20.43 -22.06 -9.75
N LYS A 38 21.55 -21.49 -10.18
CA LYS A 38 21.70 -20.03 -10.41
C LYS A 38 20.72 -19.54 -11.49
N LEU A 39 20.48 -20.35 -12.51
CA LEU A 39 19.57 -20.03 -13.60
C LEU A 39 18.10 -20.09 -13.16
N TYR A 40 17.71 -21.10 -12.38
CA TYR A 40 16.36 -21.19 -11.79
C TYR A 40 16.07 -20.02 -10.84
N THR A 41 16.99 -19.70 -9.94
CA THR A 41 16.82 -18.60 -8.97
C THR A 41 16.70 -17.23 -9.65
N THR A 42 17.46 -17.00 -10.72
CA THR A 42 17.33 -15.76 -11.51
C THR A 42 16.01 -15.67 -12.27
N TYR A 43 15.51 -16.78 -12.82
CA TYR A 43 14.18 -16.84 -13.45
C TYR A 43 13.05 -16.51 -12.48
N ASP A 44 13.05 -17.09 -11.28
CA ASP A 44 12.03 -16.81 -10.26
C ASP A 44 11.98 -15.32 -9.88
N VAL A 45 13.15 -14.67 -9.77
CA VAL A 45 13.24 -13.23 -9.48
C VAL A 45 12.69 -12.39 -10.64
N ILE A 46 12.94 -12.79 -11.89
CA ILE A 46 12.40 -12.12 -13.09
C ILE A 46 10.87 -12.25 -13.13
N ASP A 47 10.34 -13.46 -12.90
CA ASP A 47 8.90 -13.74 -12.92
C ASP A 47 8.15 -12.98 -11.81
N GLU A 48 8.70 -12.94 -10.60
CA GLU A 48 8.16 -12.10 -9.52
C GLU A 48 8.10 -10.62 -9.89
N GLY A 49 9.16 -10.09 -10.52
CA GLY A 49 9.23 -8.70 -10.96
C GLY A 49 8.17 -8.39 -12.02
N LEU A 50 7.96 -9.32 -12.95
CA LEU A 50 6.99 -9.21 -14.03
C LEU A 50 5.56 -9.27 -13.51
N ILE A 51 5.27 -10.19 -12.59
CA ILE A 51 3.98 -10.31 -11.88
C ILE A 51 3.68 -9.03 -11.09
N LYS A 52 4.65 -8.49 -10.33
CA LYS A 52 4.51 -7.23 -9.59
C LYS A 52 4.18 -6.07 -10.53
N ARG A 53 4.89 -5.94 -11.66
CA ARG A 53 4.65 -4.89 -12.66
C ARG A 53 3.28 -5.02 -13.34
N LEU A 54 2.88 -6.24 -13.69
CA LEU A 54 1.59 -6.52 -14.32
C LEU A 54 0.43 -6.21 -13.35
N ASN A 55 0.56 -6.58 -12.08
CA ASN A 55 -0.42 -6.26 -11.04
C ASN A 55 -0.53 -4.76 -10.79
N LEU A 56 0.60 -4.03 -10.76
CA LEU A 56 0.62 -2.58 -10.68
C LEU A 56 -0.05 -1.93 -11.89
N GLN A 57 0.27 -2.36 -13.11
CA GLN A 57 -0.39 -1.86 -14.32
C GLN A 57 -1.90 -2.09 -14.29
N LYS A 58 -2.36 -3.30 -13.93
CA LYS A 58 -3.79 -3.61 -13.75
C LYS A 58 -4.44 -2.69 -12.71
N LEU A 59 -3.77 -2.43 -11.59
CA LEU A 59 -4.23 -1.51 -10.54
C LEU A 59 -4.34 -0.06 -11.05
N PHE A 60 -3.32 0.44 -11.76
CA PHE A 60 -3.34 1.77 -12.37
C PHE A 60 -4.47 1.91 -13.39
N GLN A 61 -4.66 0.91 -14.26
CA GLN A 61 -5.74 0.90 -15.23
C GLN A 61 -7.12 0.89 -14.55
N ARG A 62 -7.31 0.08 -13.51
CA ARG A 62 -8.55 0.06 -12.71
C ARG A 62 -8.82 1.41 -12.04
N SER A 63 -7.78 2.03 -11.46
CA SER A 63 -7.84 3.37 -10.86
C SER A 63 -8.23 4.42 -11.90
N LYS A 64 -7.60 4.42 -13.07
CA LYS A 64 -7.89 5.33 -14.19
C LYS A 64 -9.34 5.19 -14.67
N LYS A 65 -9.82 3.96 -14.87
CA LYS A 65 -11.22 3.69 -15.24
C LYS A 65 -12.20 4.18 -14.16
N ALA A 66 -11.89 3.98 -12.88
CA ALA A 66 -12.70 4.48 -11.77
C ALA A 66 -12.72 6.02 -11.73
N ALA A 67 -11.58 6.68 -11.94
CA ALA A 67 -11.48 8.14 -11.99
C ALA A 67 -12.32 8.73 -13.13
N ILE A 68 -12.26 8.15 -14.32
CA ILE A 68 -13.08 8.57 -15.47
C ILE A 68 -14.57 8.42 -15.16
N ARG A 69 -14.97 7.28 -14.59
CA ARG A 69 -16.37 7.04 -14.17
C ARG A 69 -16.83 8.06 -13.12
N MET A 70 -15.99 8.37 -12.14
CA MET A 70 -16.30 9.42 -11.16
C MET A 70 -16.41 10.80 -11.80
N LYS A 71 -15.51 11.16 -12.72
CA LYS A 71 -15.59 12.42 -13.46
C LYS A 71 -16.93 12.56 -14.18
N ARG A 72 -17.36 11.51 -14.88
CA ARG A 72 -18.68 11.47 -15.56
C ARG A 72 -19.84 11.56 -14.56
N LEU A 73 -19.78 10.84 -13.45
CA LEU A 73 -20.80 10.89 -12.41
C LEU A 73 -20.92 12.29 -11.79
N MET A 74 -19.80 12.96 -11.52
CA MET A 74 -19.77 14.31 -10.94
C MET A 74 -20.27 15.37 -11.93
N ALA A 75 -20.07 15.17 -13.23
CA ALA A 75 -20.61 16.04 -14.27
C ALA A 75 -22.14 15.92 -14.41
N ASN A 76 -22.71 14.74 -14.10
CA ASN A 76 -24.13 14.45 -14.27
C ASN A 76 -25.03 15.42 -13.44
N PRO A 77 -26.02 16.09 -14.07
CA PRO A 77 -26.91 17.03 -13.40
C PRO A 77 -27.71 16.39 -12.25
N ALA A 78 -28.18 15.15 -12.40
CA ALA A 78 -28.92 14.46 -11.34
C ALA A 78 -28.05 14.24 -10.09
N HIS A 79 -26.77 13.93 -10.28
CA HIS A 79 -25.82 13.78 -9.18
C HIS A 79 -25.53 15.13 -8.49
N LYS A 80 -25.34 16.20 -9.27
CA LYS A 80 -25.17 17.56 -8.74
C LYS A 80 -26.39 18.00 -7.91
N GLN A 81 -27.60 17.76 -8.42
CA GLN A 81 -28.84 18.05 -7.68
C GLN A 81 -28.95 17.22 -6.39
N LYS A 82 -28.60 15.93 -6.42
CA LYS A 82 -28.56 15.09 -5.21
C LYS A 82 -27.61 15.65 -4.15
N ILE A 83 -26.41 16.09 -4.55
CA ILE A 83 -25.46 16.75 -3.65
C ILE A 83 -26.04 18.05 -3.10
N ALA A 84 -26.65 18.89 -3.95
CA ALA A 84 -27.25 20.15 -3.54
C ALA A 84 -28.39 19.94 -2.51
N ARG A 85 -29.29 18.97 -2.74
CA ARG A 85 -30.34 18.59 -1.78
C ARG A 85 -29.74 18.13 -0.45
N SER A 86 -28.66 17.35 -0.49
CA SER A 86 -27.97 16.89 0.73
C SER A 86 -27.36 18.07 1.51
N LYS A 87 -26.74 19.04 0.82
CA LYS A 87 -26.16 20.25 1.46
C LYS A 87 -27.20 21.14 2.16
N LYS A 88 -28.44 21.17 1.68
CA LYS A 88 -29.56 21.92 2.30
C LYS A 88 -30.05 21.29 3.62
N ARG A 89 -29.72 20.03 3.88
CA ARG A 89 -30.15 19.29 5.08
C ARG A 89 -29.11 19.42 6.20
N MET A 90 -29.60 19.55 7.44
CA MET A 90 -28.71 19.54 8.60
C MET A 90 -28.17 18.13 8.81
N LYS A 91 -26.85 18.02 9.02
CA LYS A 91 -26.19 16.74 9.30
C LYS A 91 -26.59 16.21 10.66
N SER A 92 -26.64 14.89 10.81
CA SER A 92 -26.97 14.26 12.10
C SER A 92 -25.88 14.53 13.14
N THR A 93 -26.24 14.44 14.42
CA THR A 93 -25.29 14.65 15.53
C THR A 93 -24.08 13.71 15.43
N ALA A 94 -24.28 12.44 15.04
CA ALA A 94 -23.20 11.48 14.84
C ALA A 94 -22.22 11.91 13.72
N GLN A 95 -22.74 12.41 12.59
CA GLN A 95 -21.90 12.92 11.49
C GLN A 95 -21.10 14.16 11.91
N LEU A 96 -21.72 15.03 12.71
CA LEU A 96 -21.06 16.21 13.25
C LEU A 96 -19.99 15.84 14.28
N LEU A 97 -20.22 14.82 15.11
CA LEU A 97 -19.22 14.29 16.03
C LEU A 97 -17.99 13.75 15.30
N VAL A 98 -18.17 13.02 14.20
CA VAL A 98 -17.04 12.57 13.35
C VAL A 98 -16.25 13.76 12.82
N LYS A 99 -16.92 14.84 12.40
CA LYS A 99 -16.25 16.07 11.94
C LYS A 99 -15.47 16.73 13.09
N ALA A 100 -16.05 16.82 14.28
CA ALA A 100 -15.40 17.36 15.47
C ALA A 100 -14.18 16.53 15.90
N THR A 101 -14.29 15.20 15.91
CA THR A 101 -13.19 14.27 16.20
C THR A 101 -12.05 14.41 15.20
N LYS A 102 -12.34 14.56 13.91
CA LYS A 102 -11.31 14.81 12.88
C LYS A 102 -10.60 16.15 13.11
N ALA A 103 -11.34 17.21 13.41
CA ALA A 103 -10.76 18.52 13.70
C ALA A 103 -9.89 18.49 14.97
N ALA A 104 -10.37 17.84 16.04
CA ALA A 104 -9.63 17.65 17.28
C ALA A 104 -8.35 16.84 17.06
N ARG A 105 -8.39 15.77 16.26
CA ARG A 105 -7.20 15.00 15.88
C ARG A 105 -6.19 15.85 15.11
N ASN A 106 -6.65 16.66 14.16
CA ASN A 106 -5.75 17.52 13.39
C ASN A 106 -5.05 18.56 14.27
N LYS A 107 -5.74 19.16 15.26
CA LYS A 107 -5.09 20.05 16.25
C LYS A 107 -3.96 19.36 17.01
N ILE A 108 -4.11 18.08 17.35
CA ILE A 108 -3.03 17.30 17.99
C ILE A 108 -1.89 17.06 17.02
N LYS A 109 -2.18 16.68 15.77
CA LYS A 109 -1.14 16.48 14.76
C LYS A 109 -0.37 17.76 14.46
N ASP A 110 -1.06 18.88 14.33
CA ASP A 110 -0.42 20.19 14.11
C ASP A 110 0.57 20.52 15.25
N LYS A 111 0.30 20.05 16.48
CA LYS A 111 1.20 20.24 17.63
C LYS A 111 2.38 19.25 17.68
N PHE A 112 2.14 17.97 17.47
CA PHE A 112 3.15 16.91 17.72
C PHE A 112 3.84 16.40 16.45
N PHE A 113 3.27 16.67 15.27
CA PHE A 113 3.75 16.19 13.99
C PHE A 113 3.62 17.29 12.93
N PRO A 114 4.26 18.47 13.07
CA PRO A 114 3.98 19.64 12.22
C PRO A 114 4.05 19.38 10.71
N GLN A 115 4.93 18.48 10.26
CA GLN A 115 5.08 18.07 8.85
C GLN A 115 4.05 17.03 8.37
N TRP A 116 3.03 16.66 9.17
CA TRP A 116 2.07 15.59 8.84
C TRP A 116 1.26 15.84 7.56
N ARG A 117 1.16 17.10 7.13
CA ARG A 117 0.41 17.50 5.92
C ARG A 117 1.14 17.13 4.64
N GLU A 118 2.47 17.08 4.70
CA GLU A 118 3.36 16.70 3.59
C GLU A 118 3.65 15.20 3.60
N ALA A 119 3.31 14.51 4.69
CA ALA A 119 3.53 13.09 4.83
C ALA A 119 2.73 12.28 3.79
N GLY A 120 3.40 11.31 3.15
CA GLY A 120 2.75 10.33 2.28
C GLY A 120 1.68 9.51 3.01
N ARG A 121 0.78 8.88 2.25
CA ARG A 121 -0.42 8.19 2.78
C ARG A 121 -0.10 7.13 3.85
N GLN A 122 1.00 6.38 3.69
CA GLN A 122 1.44 5.37 4.65
C GLN A 122 1.95 6.00 5.96
N ALA A 123 2.79 7.02 5.86
CA ALA A 123 3.30 7.76 7.01
C ALA A 123 2.15 8.43 7.78
N LEU A 124 1.19 9.03 7.07
CA LEU A 124 0.01 9.62 7.68
C LEU A 124 -0.86 8.59 8.42
N ALA A 125 -0.96 7.36 7.92
CA ALA A 125 -1.67 6.28 8.60
C ALA A 125 -0.98 5.89 9.92
N LYS A 126 0.35 5.74 9.91
CA LYS A 126 1.15 5.49 11.12
C LYS A 126 0.99 6.61 12.15
N ILE A 127 1.07 7.87 11.72
CA ILE A 127 0.83 9.04 12.58
C ILE A 127 -0.58 9.00 13.19
N ASN A 128 -1.60 8.69 12.39
CA ASN A 128 -2.98 8.57 12.90
C ASN A 128 -3.11 7.49 13.97
N GLN A 129 -2.44 6.35 13.81
CA GLN A 129 -2.44 5.27 14.78
C GLN A 129 -1.78 5.71 16.08
N LEU A 130 -0.59 6.30 16.01
CA LEU A 130 0.14 6.82 17.18
C LEU A 130 -0.66 7.88 17.94
N VAL A 131 -1.26 8.83 17.23
CA VAL A 131 -2.10 9.89 17.82
C VAL A 131 -3.34 9.30 18.49
N THR A 132 -3.92 8.24 17.92
CA THR A 132 -5.12 7.60 18.48
C THR A 132 -4.76 6.84 19.77
N VAL A 133 -3.65 6.10 19.78
CA VAL A 133 -3.19 5.36 20.97
C VAL A 133 -2.81 6.33 22.10
N LYS A 134 -2.00 7.36 21.81
CA LYS A 134 -1.49 8.28 22.84
C LYS A 134 -2.52 9.32 23.32
N HIS A 135 -3.45 9.73 22.45
CA HIS A 135 -4.32 10.87 22.71
C HIS A 135 -5.82 10.62 22.47
N GLY A 136 -6.24 9.37 22.27
CA GLY A 136 -7.64 9.02 21.95
C GLY A 136 -8.65 9.62 22.92
N ALA A 137 -8.44 9.47 24.24
CA ALA A 137 -9.33 10.02 25.27
C ALA A 137 -9.40 11.56 25.22
N LYS A 138 -8.26 12.23 25.02
CA LYS A 138 -8.19 13.69 24.88
C LYS A 138 -8.91 14.17 23.63
N ILE A 139 -8.78 13.46 22.51
CA ILE A 139 -9.50 13.75 21.27
C ILE A 139 -11.01 13.64 21.50
N ALA A 140 -11.48 12.59 22.18
CA ALA A 140 -12.90 12.42 22.49
C ALA A 140 -13.45 13.55 23.36
N LYS A 141 -12.70 13.98 24.40
CA LYS A 141 -13.08 15.12 25.26
C LYS A 141 -13.13 16.43 24.46
N MET A 142 -12.12 16.69 23.62
CA MET A 142 -12.11 17.87 22.75
C MET A 142 -13.25 17.86 21.72
N ALA A 143 -13.55 16.71 21.14
CA ALA A 143 -14.63 16.56 20.16
C ALA A 143 -16.00 16.84 20.79
N LYS A 144 -16.26 16.32 22.01
CA LYS A 144 -17.49 16.61 22.76
C LYS A 144 -17.61 18.10 23.09
N ARG A 145 -16.51 18.74 23.51
CA ARG A 145 -16.47 20.19 23.80
C ARG A 145 -16.69 21.05 22.56
N ASP A 146 -16.12 20.66 21.42
CA ASP A 146 -16.20 21.44 20.18
C ASP A 146 -17.51 21.17 19.40
N LEU A 147 -18.29 20.14 19.78
CA LEU A 147 -19.52 19.73 19.11
C LEU A 147 -20.58 20.85 19.01
N PRO A 148 -20.88 21.66 20.06
CA PRO A 148 -21.83 22.77 19.94
C PRO A 148 -21.41 23.79 18.87
N LYS A 149 -20.12 24.15 18.83
CA LYS A 149 -19.57 25.07 17.81
C LYS A 149 -19.72 24.49 16.41
N VAL A 150 -19.48 23.19 16.25
CA VAL A 150 -19.64 22.49 14.97
C VAL A 150 -21.12 22.42 14.54
N LYS A 151 -22.06 22.27 15.48
CA LYS A 151 -23.51 22.31 15.22
C LYS A 151 -23.96 23.69 14.71
N VAL A 152 -23.51 24.76 15.36
CA VAL A 152 -23.82 26.14 14.93
C VAL A 152 -23.31 26.38 13.51
N LYS A 153 -22.04 26.05 13.24
CA LYS A 153 -21.47 26.18 11.89
C LYS A 153 -22.24 25.36 10.85
N ALA A 154 -22.60 24.12 11.18
CA ALA A 154 -23.38 23.27 10.26
C ALA A 154 -24.78 23.82 9.98
N ARG A 155 -25.42 24.50 10.95
CA ARG A 155 -26.69 25.19 10.76
C ARG A 155 -26.54 26.38 9.80
N GLN A 156 -25.48 27.18 9.97
CA GLN A 156 -25.17 28.29 9.08
C GLN A 156 -24.87 27.81 7.65
N ASP A 157 -24.07 26.76 7.50
CA ASP A 157 -23.75 26.15 6.20
C ASP A 157 -25.04 25.68 5.49
N ALA A 158 -25.96 25.03 6.21
CA ALA A 158 -27.23 24.57 5.67
C ALA A 158 -28.17 25.74 5.31
N LYS A 159 -28.19 26.81 6.12
CA LYS A 159 -28.96 28.02 5.82
C LYS A 159 -28.46 28.69 4.54
N ARG A 160 -27.15 28.92 4.44
CA ARG A 160 -26.50 29.46 3.24
C ARG A 160 -26.79 28.61 2.00
N ALA A 161 -26.76 27.29 2.13
CA ALA A 161 -27.10 26.39 1.02
C ALA A 161 -28.58 26.44 0.60
N ARG A 162 -29.49 26.80 1.51
CA ARG A 162 -30.91 27.03 1.19
C ARG A 162 -31.11 28.37 0.51
N GLU A 163 -30.47 29.42 1.00
CA GLU A 163 -30.49 30.79 0.44
C GLU A 163 -29.96 30.79 -1.01
N LEU A 164 -28.76 30.24 -1.26
CA LEU A 164 -28.19 30.09 -2.61
C LEU A 164 -29.06 29.23 -3.54
N GLY A 165 -29.83 28.30 -2.96
CA GLY A 165 -30.73 27.45 -3.73
C GLY A 165 -32.11 28.05 -3.96
N ALA A 166 -32.45 29.15 -3.31
CA ALA A 166 -33.68 29.92 -3.47
C ALA A 166 -33.47 31.15 -4.37
N ASN A 167 -32.24 31.69 -4.39
CA ASN A 167 -31.85 32.81 -5.24
C ASN A 167 -30.72 32.37 -6.20
N PRO A 168 -31.04 31.87 -7.41
CA PRO A 168 -30.05 31.32 -8.34
C PRO A 168 -29.10 32.37 -8.95
N ASN A 169 -29.34 33.67 -8.71
CA ASN A 169 -28.57 34.79 -9.26
C ASN A 169 -27.77 35.57 -8.18
N ALA A 170 -27.60 35.03 -6.97
CA ALA A 170 -26.86 35.65 -5.86
C ALA A 170 -25.53 34.95 -5.57
#